data_AF-A0A093XX24-F1
#
_entry.id   AF-A0A093XX24-F1
#
_cell.length_a   1.000
_cell.length_b   1.000
_cell.length_c   1.000
_cell.angle_alpha   90.00
_cell.angle_beta   90.00
_cell.angle_gamma   90.00
#
_symmetry.space_group_name_H-M   'P 1'
#
loop_
_entity.id
_entity.type
_entity.pdbx_description
1 polymer ?
#
loop_
_entity_poly.entity_id
_entity_poly.type
_entity_poly.pdbx_seq_one_letter_code
_entity_poly.pdbx_strand_id
1 'polypeptide(L)'
;METSNALTQGAEERTQHVEESGTGEGIARLYLDCPSQDAKAVKTWLESTTLFHRSEKIISAPSSPSSSTSAPHLRIPTTIILPLSTPPTEARAGVPSPPPESGLMDRISVVLRPISPADNPLGDPGAAAKDSNPLSPPFRTFLSHPAISILIKDLERETLLSTLPKRWTVYSPLVLLPTGSLSSDVWQSLLDNAPLVVVEELWTAVLGAISRLGGEKVTHLAINHPIPSSAEDENIIRAPSHLRMLSGDFGSDISAARWALGNGEGEGERIGDVDFENAFWVRTRQNRIFQSWAPRWTMFSRGNVTEKARVLQFGAASSWATGDVAGAAVSGGGDRGKGEEVQIAVDLYAGIGYFTLSYLSQGYAVLAWEINPFSIEGLRRGTVANGFLVLVVKGEVDWEAACVGEVPGRS
;
A
#
# COMPACT_ATOMS: atom_id res chain seq x y z
N MET A 1 -33.72 -23.19 12.10
CA MET A 1 -34.60 -24.21 11.52
C MET A 1 -34.01 -24.62 10.20
N GLU A 2 -33.19 -25.67 10.25
CA GLU A 2 -32.58 -26.29 9.08
C GLU A 2 -33.58 -27.29 8.50
N THR A 3 -33.78 -27.25 7.19
CA THR A 3 -34.39 -28.34 6.45
C THR A 3 -33.35 -28.86 5.47
N SER A 4 -32.66 -29.91 5.92
CA SER A 4 -31.92 -30.87 5.10
C SER A 4 -32.91 -31.73 4.32
N ASN A 5 -32.55 -32.14 3.11
CA ASN A 5 -33.06 -33.37 2.52
C ASN A 5 -32.01 -34.00 1.59
N ALA A 6 -31.63 -35.22 1.94
CA ALA A 6 -30.77 -36.13 1.20
C ALA A 6 -31.59 -37.07 0.30
N LEU A 7 -31.00 -37.60 -0.77
CA LEU A 7 -31.37 -38.81 -1.54
C LEU A 7 -30.10 -39.24 -2.35
N THR A 8 -29.33 -40.26 -1.95
CA THR A 8 -29.31 -41.70 -2.31
C THR A 8 -29.17 -42.13 -3.78
N GLN A 9 -28.18 -43.04 -3.97
CA GLN A 9 -27.96 -44.05 -5.04
C GLN A 9 -27.45 -43.56 -6.40
N GLY A 10 -26.54 -44.23 -7.10
CA GLY A 10 -26.01 -45.59 -6.96
C GLY A 10 -24.69 -45.79 -7.73
N ALA A 11 -24.10 -46.97 -7.51
CA ALA A 11 -22.82 -47.43 -8.02
C ALA A 11 -22.82 -47.68 -9.53
N GLU A 12 -21.65 -47.57 -10.17
CA GLU A 12 -21.13 -48.59 -11.08
C GLU A 12 -19.62 -48.43 -11.32
N GLU A 13 -18.91 -49.53 -11.11
CA GLU A 13 -17.48 -49.74 -11.35
C GLU A 13 -17.23 -49.97 -12.84
N ARG A 14 -16.12 -49.43 -13.38
CA ARG A 14 -15.33 -50.13 -14.42
C ARG A 14 -13.90 -49.61 -14.54
N THR A 15 -13.04 -50.29 -13.79
CA THR A 15 -11.73 -50.87 -14.17
C THR A 15 -10.93 -50.25 -15.32
N GLN A 16 -9.90 -49.50 -14.91
CA GLN A 16 -8.47 -49.57 -15.30
C GLN A 16 -8.08 -49.82 -16.77
N HIS A 17 -7.33 -48.83 -17.30
CA HIS A 17 -6.13 -49.09 -18.08
C HIS A 17 -4.96 -48.34 -17.42
N VAL A 18 -3.88 -49.07 -17.17
CA VAL A 18 -2.61 -48.63 -16.57
C VAL A 18 -1.64 -48.30 -17.70
N GLU A 19 -1.06 -47.09 -17.69
CA GLU A 19 0.22 -46.80 -18.36
C GLU A 19 1.09 -45.88 -17.47
N GLU A 20 2.18 -46.49 -16.99
CA GLU A 20 3.53 -45.98 -16.67
C GLU A 20 3.76 -44.57 -16.10
N SER A 21 3.98 -44.55 -14.79
CA SER A 21 5.11 -43.94 -14.05
C SER A 21 5.93 -42.82 -14.71
N GLY A 22 5.52 -41.57 -14.46
CA GLY A 22 6.45 -40.48 -14.18
C GLY A 22 6.55 -40.30 -12.66
N THR A 23 7.72 -40.56 -12.07
CA THR A 23 8.00 -40.24 -10.67
C THR A 23 8.06 -38.73 -10.48
N GLY A 24 6.91 -38.09 -10.28
CA GLY A 24 6.85 -36.73 -9.76
C GLY A 24 7.17 -36.79 -8.27
N GLU A 25 8.36 -36.33 -7.85
CA GLU A 25 8.59 -36.01 -6.44
C GLU A 25 7.54 -34.98 -6.04
N GLY A 26 6.56 -35.39 -5.22
CA GLY A 26 5.53 -34.48 -4.74
C GLY A 26 6.18 -33.32 -4.02
N ILE A 27 5.77 -32.09 -4.30
CA ILE A 27 6.26 -30.91 -3.59
C ILE A 27 5.40 -30.65 -2.35
N ALA A 28 6.03 -30.17 -1.29
CA ALA A 28 5.40 -29.89 0.00
C ALA A 28 5.78 -28.48 0.49
N ARG A 29 4.84 -27.82 1.18
CA ARG A 29 5.11 -26.58 1.89
C ARG A 29 5.57 -26.90 3.31
N LEU A 30 6.59 -26.19 3.76
CA LEU A 30 7.05 -26.22 5.14
C LEU A 30 6.20 -25.30 6.01
N TYR A 31 5.76 -25.80 7.16
CA TYR A 31 5.03 -25.05 8.18
C TYR A 31 5.80 -25.10 9.50
N LEU A 32 5.64 -24.05 10.30
CA LEU A 32 6.17 -23.99 11.66
C LEU A 32 5.01 -24.14 12.66
N ASP A 33 5.06 -25.19 13.47
CA ASP A 33 4.15 -25.39 14.58
C ASP A 33 4.79 -24.82 15.85
N CYS A 34 4.06 -24.00 16.58
CA CYS A 34 4.53 -23.37 17.82
C CYS A 34 3.37 -23.17 18.82
N PRO A 35 3.64 -23.00 20.11
CA PRO A 35 2.62 -22.61 21.08
C PRO A 35 1.99 -21.27 20.73
N SER A 36 0.69 -21.10 20.99
CA SER A 36 -0.05 -19.89 20.64
C SER A 36 0.54 -18.59 21.20
N GLN A 37 1.18 -18.63 22.37
CA GLN A 37 1.86 -17.49 22.97
C GLN A 37 3.07 -17.01 22.15
N ASP A 38 3.71 -17.91 21.42
CA ASP A 38 4.91 -17.64 20.61
C ASP A 38 4.54 -17.26 19.16
N ALA A 39 3.31 -17.53 18.71
CA ALA A 39 2.91 -17.40 17.31
C ALA A 39 3.08 -15.99 16.73
N LYS A 40 2.87 -14.94 17.56
CA LYS A 40 3.11 -13.55 17.14
C LYS A 40 4.59 -13.31 16.86
N ALA A 41 5.47 -13.80 17.74
CA ALA A 41 6.91 -13.66 17.59
C ALA A 41 7.42 -14.46 16.37
N VAL A 42 6.95 -15.71 16.19
CA VAL A 42 7.28 -16.54 15.01
C VAL A 42 6.83 -15.87 13.72
N LYS A 43 5.61 -15.34 13.67
CA LYS A 43 5.10 -14.60 12.51
C LYS A 43 5.95 -13.36 12.21
N THR A 44 6.24 -12.53 13.21
CA THR A 44 7.04 -11.31 13.04
C THR A 44 8.44 -11.64 12.53
N TRP A 45 9.05 -12.71 13.04
CA TRP A 45 10.36 -13.17 12.58
C TRP A 45 10.33 -13.75 11.16
N LEU A 46 9.30 -14.53 10.79
CA LEU A 46 9.11 -14.98 9.41
C LEU A 46 8.85 -13.80 8.45
N GLU A 47 8.15 -12.77 8.91
CA GLU A 47 7.94 -11.54 8.13
C GLU A 47 9.24 -10.75 7.94
N SER A 48 10.10 -10.66 8.97
CA SER A 48 11.40 -9.98 8.85
C SER A 48 12.39 -10.72 7.95
N THR A 49 12.21 -12.04 7.78
CA THR A 49 13.03 -12.88 6.88
C THR A 49 12.36 -13.16 5.54
N THR A 50 11.20 -12.54 5.25
CA THR A 50 10.38 -12.76 4.03
C THR A 50 9.89 -14.20 3.82
N LEU A 51 9.94 -15.02 4.86
CA LEU A 51 9.54 -16.44 4.83
C LEU A 51 8.08 -16.67 5.20
N PHE A 52 7.30 -15.64 5.55
CA PHE A 52 5.88 -15.79 5.90
C PHE A 52 4.97 -15.84 4.67
N HIS A 53 4.21 -16.94 4.50
CA HIS A 53 3.28 -17.10 3.38
C HIS A 53 1.92 -16.45 3.66
N ARG A 54 1.79 -15.19 3.25
CA ARG A 54 0.62 -14.33 3.55
C ARG A 54 -0.71 -14.79 2.95
N SER A 55 -0.67 -15.58 1.88
CA SER A 55 -1.86 -16.06 1.17
C SER A 55 -2.58 -17.20 1.90
N GLU A 56 -1.97 -17.75 2.94
CA GLU A 56 -2.52 -18.85 3.73
C GLU A 56 -2.74 -18.41 5.18
N LYS A 57 -3.86 -18.83 5.78
CA LYS A 57 -4.19 -18.49 7.17
C LYS A 57 -3.37 -19.33 8.14
N ILE A 58 -3.03 -18.76 9.29
CA ILE A 58 -2.52 -19.53 10.44
C ILE A 58 -3.68 -20.40 10.95
N ILE A 59 -3.44 -21.70 11.10
CA ILE A 59 -4.45 -22.68 11.53
C ILE A 59 -4.04 -23.35 12.85
N SER A 60 -4.97 -24.00 13.54
CA SER A 60 -4.64 -24.79 14.73
C SER A 60 -3.84 -26.04 14.35
N ALA A 61 -2.79 -26.34 15.11
CA ALA A 61 -2.02 -27.57 14.98
C ALA A 61 -2.52 -28.63 15.99
N PRO A 62 -2.51 -29.92 15.64
CA PRO A 62 -2.83 -30.98 16.59
C PRO A 62 -1.78 -31.02 17.70
N SER A 63 -2.21 -30.89 18.95
CA SER A 63 -1.36 -31.05 20.14
C SER A 63 -1.06 -32.53 20.38
N SER A 64 0.20 -32.88 20.67
CA SER A 64 0.56 -34.23 21.10
C SER A 64 -0.23 -34.64 22.35
N PRO A 65 -0.77 -35.87 22.44
CA PRO A 65 -1.71 -36.29 23.49
C PRO A 65 -1.09 -36.47 24.89
N SER A 66 0.16 -36.07 25.13
CA SER A 66 0.91 -36.40 26.35
C SER A 66 1.10 -35.26 27.35
N SER A 67 0.19 -34.28 27.43
CA SER A 67 0.03 -33.45 28.64
C SER A 67 -1.32 -32.73 28.67
N SER A 68 -2.06 -32.90 29.76
CA SER A 68 -3.38 -32.31 30.00
C SER A 68 -3.35 -30.80 30.31
N THR A 69 -2.22 -30.13 30.06
CA THR A 69 -1.97 -28.71 30.35
C THR A 69 -1.25 -27.96 29.23
N SER A 70 -1.10 -28.54 28.03
CA SER A 70 -0.41 -27.86 26.91
C SER A 70 -1.24 -26.73 26.32
N ALA A 71 -0.63 -25.55 26.14
CA ALA A 71 -1.22 -24.42 25.43
C ALA A 71 -1.56 -24.79 23.97
N PRO A 72 -2.59 -24.21 23.35
CA PRO A 72 -2.95 -24.55 21.96
C PRO A 72 -1.78 -24.24 21.02
N HIS A 73 -1.45 -25.17 20.12
CA HIS A 73 -0.43 -24.95 19.10
C HIS A 73 -1.05 -24.35 17.83
N LEU A 74 -0.29 -23.46 17.19
CA LEU A 74 -0.64 -22.83 15.93
C LEU A 74 0.38 -23.22 14.86
N ARG A 75 -0.14 -23.47 13.66
CA ARG A 75 0.59 -23.79 12.45
C ARG A 75 0.71 -22.57 11.57
N ILE A 76 1.93 -22.14 11.31
CA ILE A 76 2.24 -20.92 10.59
C ILE A 76 2.83 -21.27 9.21
N PRO A 77 2.22 -20.82 8.11
CA PRO A 77 2.66 -21.18 6.76
C PRO A 77 3.91 -20.40 6.36
N THR A 78 4.87 -21.10 5.74
CA THR A 78 6.10 -20.48 5.20
C THR A 78 6.11 -20.47 3.67
N THR A 79 6.94 -19.63 3.07
CA THR A 79 7.19 -19.63 1.63
C THR A 79 8.14 -20.75 1.18
N ILE A 80 8.67 -21.54 2.11
CA ILE A 80 9.64 -22.61 1.84
C ILE A 80 8.90 -23.82 1.26
N ILE A 81 9.28 -24.19 0.03
CA ILE A 81 8.81 -25.38 -0.66
C ILE A 81 9.96 -26.38 -0.74
N LEU A 82 9.70 -27.61 -0.34
CA LEU A 82 10.67 -28.72 -0.34
C LEU A 82 10.04 -29.96 -0.97
N PRO A 83 10.82 -30.90 -1.50
CA PRO A 83 10.32 -32.23 -1.82
C PRO A 83 9.57 -32.85 -0.62
N LEU A 84 8.46 -33.52 -0.85
CA LEU A 84 7.68 -34.22 0.19
C LEU A 84 8.51 -35.34 0.85
N SER A 85 9.52 -35.85 0.13
CA SER A 85 10.51 -36.81 0.61
C SER A 85 11.55 -36.19 1.56
N THR A 86 11.61 -34.85 1.70
CA THR A 86 12.62 -34.20 2.54
C THR A 86 12.45 -34.57 4.02
N PRO A 87 13.48 -35.15 4.67
CA PRO A 87 13.40 -35.51 6.08
C PRO A 87 13.26 -34.26 6.98
N PRO A 88 12.53 -34.34 8.10
CA PRO A 88 12.29 -33.19 8.98
C PRO A 88 13.56 -32.49 9.50
N THR A 89 14.66 -33.22 9.67
CA THR A 89 15.95 -32.67 10.11
C THR A 89 16.57 -31.75 9.05
N GLU A 90 16.46 -32.12 7.77
CA GLU A 90 16.93 -31.32 6.64
C GLU A 90 15.99 -30.13 6.40
N ALA A 91 14.68 -30.35 6.49
CA ALA A 91 13.69 -29.28 6.44
C ALA A 91 13.89 -28.24 7.56
N ARG A 92 14.33 -28.68 8.75
CA ARG A 92 14.68 -27.80 9.87
C ARG A 92 15.94 -26.98 9.59
N ALA A 93 16.95 -27.56 8.96
CA ALA A 93 18.19 -26.89 8.60
C ALA A 93 18.00 -25.79 7.54
N GLY A 94 16.98 -25.92 6.68
CA GLY A 94 16.59 -24.90 5.70
C GLY A 94 15.87 -23.68 6.29
N VAL A 95 15.53 -23.69 7.59
CA VAL A 95 14.91 -22.56 8.28
C VAL A 95 16.02 -21.72 8.93
N PRO A 96 16.12 -20.39 8.68
CA PRO A 96 17.13 -19.55 9.33
C PRO A 96 17.00 -19.58 10.85
N SER A 97 18.05 -19.24 11.59
CA SER A 97 17.94 -19.06 13.04
C SER A 97 17.20 -17.75 13.37
N PRO A 98 16.37 -17.71 14.44
CA PRO A 98 15.81 -16.47 14.94
C PRO A 98 16.88 -15.73 15.76
N PRO A 99 16.65 -14.47 16.12
CA PRO A 99 17.59 -13.72 16.95
C PRO A 99 17.93 -14.50 18.24
N PRO A 100 19.21 -14.53 18.66
CA PRO A 100 19.70 -15.40 19.74
C PRO A 100 19.01 -15.15 21.09
N GLU A 101 18.43 -13.98 21.31
CA GLU A 101 17.74 -13.58 22.54
C GLU A 101 16.33 -14.20 22.70
N SER A 102 15.81 -14.91 21.69
CA SER A 102 14.39 -15.31 21.66
C SER A 102 14.05 -16.67 22.28
N GLY A 103 15.03 -17.59 22.42
CA GLY A 103 14.79 -18.97 22.88
C GLY A 103 13.72 -19.72 22.07
N LEU A 104 13.41 -19.25 20.86
CA LEU A 104 12.21 -19.63 20.11
C LEU A 104 12.39 -20.96 19.36
N MET A 105 13.63 -21.31 18.99
CA MET A 105 13.88 -22.52 18.20
C MET A 105 13.58 -23.81 18.95
N ASP A 106 13.77 -23.83 20.26
CA ASP A 106 13.49 -25.01 21.08
C ASP A 106 11.99 -25.29 21.17
N ARG A 107 11.14 -24.32 20.78
CA ARG A 107 9.68 -24.39 20.85
C ARG A 107 8.98 -24.40 19.49
N ILE A 108 9.74 -24.48 18.39
CA ILE A 108 9.22 -24.60 17.02
C ILE A 108 9.48 -26.01 16.50
N SER A 109 8.44 -26.68 16.03
CA SER A 109 8.55 -27.89 15.20
C SER A 109 8.24 -27.59 13.74
N VAL A 110 8.83 -28.37 12.83
CA VAL A 110 8.62 -28.24 11.38
C VAL A 110 7.68 -29.34 10.87
N VAL A 111 6.78 -28.97 9.97
CA VAL A 111 5.83 -29.90 9.35
C VAL A 111 5.79 -29.67 7.84
N LEU A 112 5.98 -30.71 7.05
CA LEU A 112 5.77 -30.67 5.60
C LEU A 112 4.36 -31.13 5.27
N ARG A 113 3.66 -30.39 4.40
CA ARG A 113 2.37 -30.86 3.84
C ARG A 113 2.38 -30.83 2.32
N PRO A 114 1.89 -31.89 1.64
CA PRO A 114 1.80 -31.93 0.19
C PRO A 114 1.04 -30.73 -0.37
N ILE A 115 1.50 -30.23 -1.51
CA ILE A 115 0.78 -29.28 -2.34
C ILE A 115 0.15 -30.10 -3.47
N SER A 116 -1.18 -30.23 -3.49
CA SER A 116 -1.86 -30.99 -4.55
C SER A 116 -1.70 -30.29 -5.92
N PRO A 117 -1.45 -31.02 -7.02
CA PRO A 117 -1.43 -30.45 -8.37
C PRO A 117 -2.82 -30.01 -8.90
N ALA A 118 -3.88 -30.09 -8.09
CA ALA A 118 -5.27 -29.91 -8.48
C ALA A 118 -6.01 -28.87 -7.63
N ASP A 119 -5.41 -27.69 -7.43
CA ASP A 119 -6.16 -26.44 -7.17
C ASP A 119 -6.68 -25.84 -8.51
N ASN A 120 -7.17 -26.71 -9.40
CA ASN A 120 -7.83 -26.37 -10.67
C ASN A 120 -9.33 -26.73 -10.53
N PRO A 121 -10.28 -25.77 -10.66
CA PRO A 121 -11.68 -25.98 -10.29
C PRO A 121 -12.58 -26.28 -11.51
N LEU A 122 -12.91 -27.54 -11.77
CA LEU A 122 -13.95 -28.01 -12.72
C LEU A 122 -14.38 -29.44 -12.29
N GLY A 123 -15.61 -29.83 -11.95
CA GLY A 123 -16.97 -29.26 -11.81
C GLY A 123 -17.78 -30.14 -10.81
N ASP A 124 -19.05 -29.94 -10.45
CA ASP A 124 -20.19 -29.21 -11.04
C ASP A 124 -21.32 -29.05 -9.97
N PRO A 125 -22.55 -28.58 -10.29
CA PRO A 125 -23.06 -27.22 -10.18
C PRO A 125 -23.87 -26.94 -8.90
N GLY A 126 -23.75 -25.74 -8.33
CA GLY A 126 -24.78 -25.21 -7.42
C GLY A 126 -24.34 -24.68 -6.05
N ALA A 127 -23.24 -23.94 -5.96
CA ALA A 127 -23.08 -22.82 -5.01
C ALA A 127 -21.77 -22.07 -5.33
N ALA A 128 -21.83 -21.19 -6.34
CA ALA A 128 -20.86 -20.15 -6.69
C ALA A 128 -19.38 -20.44 -6.38
N ALA A 129 -18.65 -20.93 -7.39
CA ALA A 129 -17.20 -20.78 -7.49
C ALA A 129 -16.83 -19.31 -7.30
N LYS A 130 -16.33 -18.95 -6.12
CA LYS A 130 -15.97 -17.58 -5.74
C LYS A 130 -14.47 -17.44 -5.58
N ASP A 131 -13.78 -17.60 -6.70
CA ASP A 131 -12.47 -16.97 -6.95
C ASP A 131 -12.43 -16.32 -8.35
N SER A 132 -13.58 -15.80 -8.80
CA SER A 132 -13.60 -14.90 -9.96
C SER A 132 -13.03 -13.55 -9.53
N ASN A 133 -11.96 -13.07 -10.17
CA ASN A 133 -11.49 -11.69 -10.00
C ASN A 133 -12.71 -10.74 -10.04
N PRO A 134 -12.94 -9.91 -9.02
CA PRO A 134 -14.16 -9.13 -8.93
C PRO A 134 -14.23 -8.01 -9.98
N LEU A 135 -13.12 -7.74 -10.67
CA LEU A 135 -13.09 -6.87 -11.85
C LEU A 135 -13.48 -7.62 -13.13
N SER A 136 -13.53 -8.96 -13.14
CA SER A 136 -13.90 -9.73 -14.33
C SER A 136 -15.25 -9.35 -14.94
N PRO A 137 -16.35 -9.11 -14.19
CA PRO A 137 -17.64 -8.81 -14.81
C PRO A 137 -17.64 -7.53 -15.67
N PRO A 138 -17.11 -6.37 -15.22
CA PRO A 138 -16.89 -5.19 -16.07
C PRO A 138 -16.11 -5.50 -17.35
N PHE A 139 -14.96 -6.18 -17.24
CA PHE A 139 -14.13 -6.49 -18.41
C PHE A 139 -14.77 -7.52 -19.36
N ARG A 140 -15.50 -8.51 -18.84
CA ARG A 140 -16.27 -9.45 -19.68
C ARG A 140 -17.36 -8.72 -20.48
N THR A 141 -18.04 -7.76 -19.85
CA THR A 141 -19.05 -6.92 -20.51
C THR A 141 -18.40 -6.09 -21.62
N PHE A 142 -17.28 -5.44 -21.34
CA PHE A 142 -16.51 -4.67 -22.33
C PHE A 142 -16.04 -5.54 -23.50
N LEU A 143 -15.42 -6.70 -23.24
CA LEU A 143 -14.89 -7.58 -24.28
C LEU A 143 -16.00 -8.28 -25.11
N SER A 144 -17.23 -8.31 -24.61
CA SER A 144 -18.40 -8.85 -25.32
C SER A 144 -19.17 -7.76 -26.07
N HIS A 145 -18.82 -6.49 -25.91
CA HIS A 145 -19.46 -5.39 -26.60
C HIS A 145 -19.22 -5.53 -28.12
N PRO A 146 -20.24 -5.36 -29.01
CA PRO A 146 -20.10 -5.60 -30.44
C PRO A 146 -18.94 -4.85 -31.11
N ALA A 147 -18.69 -3.60 -30.67
CA ALA A 147 -17.57 -2.79 -31.19
C ALA A 147 -16.17 -3.31 -30.77
N ILE A 148 -16.10 -4.13 -29.72
CA ILE A 148 -14.84 -4.68 -29.18
C ILE A 148 -14.67 -6.14 -29.61
N SER A 149 -15.76 -6.92 -29.63
CA SER A 149 -15.72 -8.34 -29.98
C SER A 149 -15.23 -8.59 -31.41
N ILE A 150 -15.42 -7.63 -32.33
CA ILE A 150 -14.88 -7.69 -33.69
C ILE A 150 -13.36 -7.47 -33.75
N LEU A 151 -12.76 -6.88 -32.72
CA LEU A 151 -11.35 -6.52 -32.65
C LEU A 151 -10.48 -7.63 -32.02
N ILE A 152 -11.10 -8.69 -31.48
CA ILE A 152 -10.39 -9.71 -30.69
C ILE A 152 -10.93 -11.13 -30.95
N LYS A 153 -10.03 -12.12 -31.00
CA LYS A 153 -10.43 -13.54 -31.11
C LYS A 153 -10.83 -14.12 -29.73
N ASP A 154 -11.64 -15.18 -29.73
CA ASP A 154 -12.13 -15.78 -28.47
C ASP A 154 -11.01 -16.31 -27.55
N LEU A 155 -9.95 -16.91 -28.11
CA LEU A 155 -8.81 -17.40 -27.33
C LEU A 155 -8.00 -16.26 -26.68
N GLU A 156 -7.88 -15.13 -27.37
CA GLU A 156 -7.23 -13.92 -26.85
C GLU A 156 -8.08 -13.29 -25.73
N ARG A 157 -9.42 -13.38 -25.82
CA ARG A 157 -10.34 -12.87 -24.80
C ARG A 157 -10.10 -13.50 -23.43
N GLU A 158 -10.05 -14.83 -23.35
CA GLU A 158 -9.81 -15.51 -22.06
C GLU A 158 -8.39 -15.26 -21.56
N THR A 159 -7.41 -15.16 -22.46
CA THR A 159 -6.03 -14.77 -22.11
C THR A 159 -6.01 -13.38 -21.46
N LEU A 160 -6.66 -12.38 -22.04
CA LEU A 160 -6.75 -11.03 -21.47
C LEU A 160 -7.41 -11.02 -20.10
N LEU A 161 -8.51 -11.76 -19.92
CA LEU A 161 -9.21 -11.84 -18.63
C LEU A 161 -8.33 -12.45 -17.52
N SER A 162 -7.42 -13.36 -17.86
CA SER A 162 -6.45 -13.93 -16.91
C SER A 162 -5.39 -12.92 -16.44
N THR A 163 -5.11 -11.90 -17.26
CA THR A 163 -4.12 -10.84 -16.97
C THR A 163 -4.67 -9.66 -16.17
N LEU A 164 -5.97 -9.67 -15.83
CA LEU A 164 -6.59 -8.58 -15.10
C LEU A 164 -5.91 -8.33 -13.75
N PRO A 165 -5.79 -7.06 -13.31
CA PRO A 165 -5.21 -6.74 -12.03
C PRO A 165 -6.00 -7.41 -10.90
N LYS A 166 -5.28 -8.13 -10.04
CA LYS A 166 -5.84 -8.86 -8.89
C LYS A 166 -5.80 -8.05 -7.59
N ARG A 167 -5.11 -6.90 -7.61
CA ARG A 167 -4.92 -6.02 -6.46
C ARG A 167 -5.03 -4.57 -6.93
N TRP A 168 -5.47 -3.71 -6.03
CA TRP A 168 -5.52 -2.27 -6.21
C TRP A 168 -5.41 -1.60 -4.83
N THR A 169 -5.12 -0.31 -4.81
CA THR A 169 -5.13 0.51 -3.59
C THR A 169 -6.25 1.52 -3.68
N VAL A 170 -7.00 1.69 -2.59
CA VAL A 170 -8.04 2.71 -2.48
C VAL A 170 -7.57 3.79 -1.51
N TYR A 171 -7.66 5.04 -1.96
CA TYR A 171 -7.57 6.25 -1.16
C TYR A 171 -8.79 7.09 -1.51
N SER A 172 -9.94 6.82 -0.88
CA SER A 172 -11.22 7.40 -1.33
C SER A 172 -11.11 8.92 -1.56
N PRO A 173 -11.52 9.42 -2.74
CA PRO A 173 -12.29 8.72 -3.78
C PRO A 173 -11.45 8.13 -4.94
N LEU A 174 -10.14 7.95 -4.77
CA LEU A 174 -9.19 7.44 -5.76
C LEU A 174 -8.96 5.92 -5.65
N VAL A 175 -8.92 5.25 -6.80
CA VAL A 175 -8.41 3.90 -7.00
C VAL A 175 -7.12 3.94 -7.81
N LEU A 176 -6.09 3.26 -7.30
CA LEU A 176 -4.82 3.05 -7.99
C LEU A 176 -4.63 1.57 -8.34
N LEU A 177 -4.56 1.29 -9.65
CA LEU A 177 -4.12 0.00 -10.16
C LEU A 177 -2.58 -0.10 -10.13
N PRO A 178 -2.01 -1.30 -9.93
CA PRO A 178 -0.56 -1.51 -9.94
C PRO A 178 0.07 -1.14 -11.29
N THR A 179 1.36 -0.80 -11.26
CA THR A 179 2.18 -0.63 -12.47
C THR A 179 2.11 -1.86 -13.36
N GLY A 180 2.00 -1.64 -14.67
CA GLY A 180 1.83 -2.71 -15.67
C GLY A 180 0.40 -3.26 -15.79
N SER A 181 -0.57 -2.73 -15.04
CA SER A 181 -1.98 -3.10 -15.27
C SER A 181 -2.39 -2.70 -16.69
N LEU A 182 -3.02 -3.62 -17.43
CA LEU A 182 -3.51 -3.37 -18.79
C LEU A 182 -2.43 -2.84 -19.76
N SER A 183 -1.18 -3.27 -19.58
CA SER A 183 -0.04 -2.77 -20.36
C SER A 183 0.35 -3.62 -21.57
N SER A 184 -0.24 -4.82 -21.74
CA SER A 184 0.03 -5.63 -22.94
C SER A 184 -0.41 -4.91 -24.20
N ASP A 185 0.30 -5.09 -25.31
CA ASP A 185 -0.01 -4.45 -26.61
C ASP A 185 -1.46 -4.68 -27.04
N VAL A 186 -2.02 -5.86 -26.74
CA VAL A 186 -3.42 -6.19 -27.03
C VAL A 186 -4.39 -5.31 -26.23
N TRP A 187 -4.15 -5.13 -24.92
CA TRP A 187 -4.95 -4.22 -24.09
C TRP A 187 -4.84 -2.77 -24.56
N GLN A 188 -3.64 -2.30 -24.91
CA GLN A 188 -3.44 -0.94 -25.42
C GLN A 188 -4.21 -0.75 -26.73
N SER A 189 -4.01 -1.63 -27.70
CA SER A 189 -4.69 -1.60 -28.99
C SER A 189 -6.22 -1.62 -28.84
N LEU A 190 -6.77 -2.45 -27.95
CA LEU A 190 -8.23 -2.49 -27.72
C LEU A 190 -8.77 -1.20 -27.11
N LEU A 191 -8.08 -0.64 -26.11
CA LEU A 191 -8.52 0.58 -25.46
C LEU A 191 -8.39 1.80 -26.40
N ASP A 192 -7.37 1.82 -27.27
CA ASP A 192 -7.12 2.92 -28.20
C ASP A 192 -8.08 2.92 -29.40
N ASN A 193 -8.54 1.74 -29.83
CA ASN A 193 -9.49 1.59 -30.95
C ASN A 193 -10.96 1.47 -30.49
N ALA A 194 -11.22 1.40 -29.19
CA ALA A 194 -12.56 1.36 -28.64
C ALA A 194 -13.27 2.72 -28.76
N PRO A 195 -14.58 2.76 -29.02
CA PRO A 195 -15.35 4.00 -28.90
C PRO A 195 -15.25 4.56 -27.47
N LEU A 196 -15.04 5.88 -27.34
CA LEU A 196 -14.84 6.54 -26.04
C LEU A 196 -15.94 6.21 -25.03
N VAL A 197 -17.20 6.23 -25.45
CA VAL A 197 -18.37 5.90 -24.61
C VAL A 197 -18.26 4.49 -24.00
N VAL A 198 -17.77 3.52 -24.77
CA VAL A 198 -17.63 2.12 -24.30
C VAL A 198 -16.50 2.00 -23.27
N VAL A 199 -15.43 2.78 -23.43
CA VAL A 199 -14.32 2.86 -22.47
C VAL A 199 -14.76 3.55 -21.17
N GLU A 200 -15.54 4.64 -21.27
CA GLU A 200 -16.12 5.33 -20.12
C GLU A 200 -17.09 4.43 -19.33
N GLU A 201 -17.92 3.65 -20.03
CA GLU A 201 -18.78 2.63 -19.43
C GLU A 201 -17.98 1.55 -18.70
N LEU A 202 -16.87 1.07 -19.28
CA LEU A 202 -15.96 0.12 -18.62
C LEU A 202 -15.42 0.71 -17.32
N TRP A 203 -14.87 1.93 -17.32
CA TRP A 203 -14.30 2.52 -16.11
C TRP A 203 -15.36 2.81 -15.05
N THR A 204 -16.54 3.25 -15.46
CA THR A 204 -17.69 3.42 -14.57
C THR A 204 -18.08 2.09 -13.91
N ALA A 205 -18.11 1.00 -14.68
CA ALA A 205 -18.40 -0.33 -14.18
C ALA A 205 -17.30 -0.86 -13.24
N VAL A 206 -16.03 -0.61 -13.53
CA VAL A 206 -14.89 -0.95 -12.67
C VAL A 206 -14.96 -0.20 -11.33
N LEU A 207 -15.16 1.12 -11.36
CA LEU A 207 -15.33 1.93 -10.16
C LEU A 207 -16.54 1.45 -9.34
N GLY A 208 -17.67 1.15 -10.00
CA GLY A 208 -18.85 0.59 -9.36
C GLY A 208 -18.60 -0.78 -8.70
N ALA A 209 -17.82 -1.65 -9.35
CA ALA A 209 -17.43 -2.94 -8.78
C ALA A 209 -16.57 -2.76 -7.52
N ILE A 210 -15.57 -1.87 -7.56
CA ILE A 210 -14.69 -1.60 -6.43
C ILE A 210 -15.46 -0.94 -5.28
N SER A 211 -16.33 0.02 -5.56
CA SER A 211 -17.19 0.64 -4.55
C SER A 211 -18.07 -0.37 -3.82
N ARG A 212 -18.66 -1.35 -4.54
CA ARG A 212 -19.48 -2.40 -3.92
C ARG A 212 -18.69 -3.32 -2.99
N LEU A 213 -17.41 -3.56 -3.28
CA LEU A 213 -16.55 -4.41 -2.45
C LEU A 213 -16.07 -3.69 -1.19
N GLY A 214 -15.65 -2.43 -1.33
CA GLY A 214 -15.04 -1.67 -0.24
C GLY A 214 -16.05 -0.92 0.64
N GLY A 215 -17.28 -0.72 0.18
CA GLY A 215 -18.29 0.09 0.88
C GLY A 215 -18.04 1.60 0.81
N GLU A 216 -16.96 2.03 0.15
CA GLU A 216 -16.60 3.43 -0.03
C GLU A 216 -16.91 3.90 -1.46
N LYS A 217 -17.40 5.13 -1.59
CA LYS A 217 -17.58 5.75 -2.91
C LYS A 217 -16.21 6.06 -3.50
N VAL A 218 -15.96 5.57 -4.72
CA VAL A 218 -14.79 5.92 -5.54
C VAL A 218 -15.26 6.55 -6.84
N THR A 219 -14.51 7.55 -7.31
CA THR A 219 -14.84 8.32 -8.52
C THR A 219 -13.66 8.48 -9.47
N HIS A 220 -12.43 8.22 -9.01
CA HIS A 220 -11.22 8.37 -9.82
C HIS A 220 -10.51 7.03 -9.94
N LEU A 221 -10.03 6.72 -11.15
CA LEU A 221 -9.27 5.52 -11.45
C LEU A 221 -8.00 5.91 -12.19
N ALA A 222 -6.85 5.44 -11.72
CA ALA A 222 -5.58 5.59 -12.42
C ALA A 222 -4.69 4.35 -12.26
N ILE A 223 -3.72 4.20 -13.16
CA ILE A 223 -2.64 3.21 -13.06
C ILE A 223 -1.40 3.90 -12.52
N ASN A 224 -0.88 3.37 -11.42
CA ASN A 224 0.32 3.92 -10.80
C ASN A 224 1.56 3.60 -11.64
N HIS A 225 2.51 4.53 -11.70
CA HIS A 225 3.78 4.36 -12.40
C HIS A 225 4.94 4.85 -11.51
N PRO A 226 6.14 4.23 -11.61
CA PRO A 226 7.33 4.78 -10.99
C PRO A 226 7.57 6.24 -11.40
N ILE A 227 8.02 7.05 -10.44
CA ILE A 227 8.46 8.42 -10.69
C ILE A 227 9.81 8.34 -11.41
N PRO A 228 9.95 8.97 -12.59
CA PRO A 228 11.22 8.98 -13.33
C PRO A 228 12.38 9.52 -12.52
N SER A 229 13.59 9.06 -12.86
CA SER A 229 14.80 9.65 -12.31
C SER A 229 14.99 11.06 -12.88
N SER A 230 15.61 11.96 -12.11
CA SER A 230 15.82 13.36 -12.55
C SER A 230 16.74 13.48 -13.78
N ALA A 231 17.49 12.43 -14.11
CA ALA A 231 18.42 12.41 -15.23
C ALA A 231 17.77 12.02 -16.56
N GLU A 232 16.61 11.35 -16.53
CA GLU A 232 15.94 10.86 -17.74
C GLU A 232 14.94 11.88 -18.31
N ASP A 233 14.25 12.65 -17.45
CA ASP A 233 13.09 13.48 -17.85
C ASP A 233 13.11 14.93 -17.30
N GLU A 234 14.25 15.45 -16.81
CA GLU A 234 14.36 16.78 -16.15
C GLU A 234 13.31 17.01 -15.03
N ASN A 235 12.80 15.93 -14.42
CA ASN A 235 11.73 15.97 -13.43
C ASN A 235 12.26 16.32 -12.03
N ILE A 236 12.76 17.55 -11.88
CA ILE A 236 13.37 18.09 -10.65
C ILE A 236 12.38 18.05 -9.48
N ILE A 237 11.11 18.35 -9.75
CA ILE A 237 10.03 18.37 -8.74
C ILE A 237 9.48 16.98 -8.39
N ARG A 238 10.00 15.92 -9.05
CA ARG A 238 9.63 14.52 -8.85
C ARG A 238 8.12 14.28 -8.95
N ALA A 239 7.46 14.98 -9.87
CA ALA A 239 6.03 14.85 -10.11
C ALA A 239 5.69 13.48 -10.74
N PRO A 240 4.47 12.93 -10.52
CA PRO A 240 4.03 11.67 -11.12
C PRO A 240 3.68 11.78 -12.61
N SER A 241 4.64 12.21 -13.44
CA SER A 241 4.45 12.47 -14.88
C SER A 241 3.87 11.28 -15.66
N HIS A 242 4.13 10.06 -15.21
CA HIS A 242 3.65 8.81 -15.85
C HIS A 242 2.38 8.23 -15.21
N LEU A 243 1.67 8.97 -14.35
CA LEU A 243 0.38 8.55 -13.82
C LEU A 243 -0.64 8.45 -14.96
N ARG A 244 -1.10 7.22 -15.27
CA ARG A 244 -2.11 7.01 -16.31
C ARG A 244 -3.50 7.15 -15.73
N MET A 245 -4.09 8.33 -15.88
CA MET A 245 -5.45 8.65 -15.44
C MET A 245 -6.46 8.01 -16.40
N LEU A 246 -7.30 7.10 -15.89
CA LEU A 246 -8.28 6.35 -16.70
C LEU A 246 -9.68 6.94 -16.62
N SER A 247 -10.11 7.41 -15.45
CA SER A 247 -11.44 7.97 -15.23
C SER A 247 -11.45 8.95 -14.07
N GLY A 248 -12.31 9.97 -14.18
CA GLY A 248 -12.42 11.08 -13.23
C GLY A 248 -11.58 12.29 -13.66
N ASP A 249 -11.94 13.46 -13.15
CA ASP A 249 -11.24 14.71 -13.43
C ASP A 249 -10.12 14.91 -12.41
N PHE A 250 -8.87 14.72 -12.84
CA PHE A 250 -7.69 14.93 -12.00
C PHE A 250 -7.24 16.40 -11.98
N GLY A 251 -7.98 17.30 -12.64
CA GLY A 251 -7.66 18.69 -12.89
C GLY A 251 -6.86 18.89 -14.17
N SER A 252 -6.76 20.14 -14.62
CA SER A 252 -6.21 20.51 -15.93
C SER A 252 -4.68 20.42 -15.99
N ASP A 253 -4.14 20.27 -17.20
CA ASP A 253 -2.69 20.33 -17.38
C ASP A 253 -2.15 21.74 -17.16
N ILE A 254 -0.94 21.85 -16.63
CA ILE A 254 -0.28 23.13 -16.39
C ILE A 254 0.93 23.20 -17.31
N SER A 255 1.00 24.29 -18.09
CA SER A 255 2.07 24.47 -19.07
C SER A 255 3.46 24.47 -18.43
N ALA A 256 4.44 23.89 -19.11
CA ALA A 256 5.84 23.83 -18.64
C ALA A 256 6.40 25.20 -18.24
N ALA A 257 6.01 26.28 -18.93
CA ALA A 257 6.42 27.64 -18.62
C ALA A 257 5.98 28.10 -17.20
N ARG A 258 4.82 27.65 -16.71
CA ARG A 258 4.34 27.97 -15.36
C ARG A 258 5.04 27.16 -14.26
N TRP A 259 5.71 26.07 -14.63
CA TRP A 259 6.55 25.27 -13.73
C TRP A 259 7.98 25.81 -13.60
N ALA A 260 8.43 26.65 -14.53
CA ALA A 260 9.77 27.20 -14.50
C ALA A 260 9.99 28.00 -13.21
N LEU A 261 10.98 27.58 -12.41
CA LEU A 261 11.43 28.26 -11.21
C LEU A 261 12.23 29.51 -11.59
N GLY A 262 11.57 30.48 -12.20
CA GLY A 262 12.15 31.76 -12.58
C GLY A 262 12.01 32.80 -11.47
N ASN A 263 12.99 33.70 -11.38
CA ASN A 263 13.08 34.82 -10.42
C ASN A 263 12.04 35.94 -10.66
N GLY A 264 10.86 35.61 -11.19
CA GLY A 264 9.75 36.57 -11.33
C GLY A 264 9.79 37.48 -12.55
N GLU A 265 10.66 37.21 -13.53
CA GLU A 265 10.75 38.02 -14.77
C GLU A 265 9.92 37.47 -15.95
N GLY A 266 9.20 36.36 -15.76
CA GLY A 266 8.29 35.82 -16.77
C GLY A 266 6.86 36.36 -16.60
N GLU A 267 6.23 36.83 -17.69
CA GLU A 267 4.84 37.30 -17.74
C GLU A 267 3.76 36.22 -17.47
N GLY A 268 4.16 35.02 -17.05
CA GLY A 268 3.25 33.91 -16.76
C GLY A 268 2.71 33.93 -15.34
N GLU A 269 1.41 33.69 -15.18
CA GLU A 269 0.77 33.50 -13.87
C GLU A 269 1.42 32.32 -13.14
N ARG A 270 1.92 32.52 -11.91
CA ARG A 270 2.51 31.45 -11.10
C ARG A 270 1.44 30.43 -10.69
N ILE A 271 1.85 29.20 -10.38
CA ILE A 271 0.94 28.20 -9.80
C ILE A 271 0.41 28.72 -8.46
N GLY A 272 -0.90 28.78 -8.30
CA GLY A 272 -1.56 29.43 -7.17
C GLY A 272 -2.93 28.85 -6.83
N ASP A 273 -3.73 29.65 -6.12
CA ASP A 273 -4.96 29.17 -5.48
C ASP A 273 -5.98 28.63 -6.49
N VAL A 274 -6.10 29.25 -7.66
CA VAL A 274 -6.97 28.77 -8.75
C VAL A 274 -6.56 27.37 -9.21
N ASP A 275 -5.26 27.08 -9.34
CA ASP A 275 -4.77 25.76 -9.70
C ASP A 275 -5.02 24.75 -8.59
N PHE A 276 -4.89 25.17 -7.32
CA PHE A 276 -5.14 24.33 -6.16
C PHE A 276 -6.63 24.01 -5.97
N GLU A 277 -7.53 24.91 -6.33
CA GLU A 277 -8.97 24.70 -6.29
C GLU A 277 -9.44 23.75 -7.40
N ASN A 278 -8.86 23.89 -8.60
CA ASN A 278 -9.18 23.04 -9.75
C ASN A 278 -8.48 21.67 -9.72
N ALA A 279 -7.63 21.43 -8.73
CA ALA A 279 -6.92 20.17 -8.58
C ALA A 279 -7.75 19.10 -7.87
N PHE A 280 -7.59 17.85 -8.30
CA PHE A 280 -8.12 16.72 -7.57
C PHE A 280 -7.25 16.39 -6.35
N TRP A 281 -7.83 16.50 -5.15
CA TRP A 281 -7.15 16.21 -3.89
C TRP A 281 -7.63 14.90 -3.27
N VAL A 282 -6.66 14.14 -2.76
CA VAL A 282 -6.88 12.89 -2.03
C VAL A 282 -6.34 13.05 -0.61
N ARG A 283 -7.04 12.43 0.35
CA ARG A 283 -6.63 12.40 1.75
C ARG A 283 -6.45 10.96 2.22
N THR A 284 -5.48 10.74 3.09
CA THR A 284 -5.34 9.48 3.81
C THR A 284 -4.94 9.74 5.25
N ARG A 285 -5.05 8.71 6.10
CA ARG A 285 -4.61 8.76 7.49
C ARG A 285 -3.61 7.63 7.75
N GLN A 286 -2.40 7.99 8.13
CA GLN A 286 -1.34 7.06 8.51
C GLN A 286 -0.81 7.44 9.90
N ASN A 287 -0.66 6.49 10.81
CA ASN A 287 -0.23 6.76 12.19
C ASN A 287 -1.05 7.86 12.88
N ARG A 288 -2.37 7.90 12.61
CA ARG A 288 -3.31 8.94 13.06
C ARG A 288 -3.10 10.34 12.48
N ILE A 289 -2.09 10.55 11.64
CA ILE A 289 -1.78 11.79 10.94
C ILE A 289 -2.49 11.81 9.58
N PHE A 290 -3.22 12.88 9.32
CA PHE A 290 -3.82 13.11 8.02
C PHE A 290 -2.81 13.68 7.04
N GLN A 291 -2.79 13.14 5.83
CA GLN A 291 -1.99 13.65 4.72
C GLN A 291 -2.90 13.93 3.54
N SER A 292 -2.64 15.02 2.83
CA SER A 292 -3.38 15.44 1.65
C SER A 292 -2.42 15.59 0.48
N TRP A 293 -2.80 15.12 -0.69
CA TRP A 293 -1.95 15.23 -1.88
C TRP A 293 -2.82 15.29 -3.15
N ALA A 294 -2.27 15.89 -4.19
CA ALA A 294 -2.91 15.99 -5.49
C ALA A 294 -2.23 14.96 -6.44
N PRO A 295 -2.88 13.82 -6.78
CA PRO A 295 -2.20 12.68 -7.40
C PRO A 295 -1.47 12.99 -8.71
N ARG A 296 -2.00 13.94 -9.50
CA ARG A 296 -1.40 14.35 -10.78
C ARG A 296 -0.08 15.10 -10.62
N TRP A 297 0.13 15.80 -9.51
CA TRP A 297 1.27 16.72 -9.35
C TRP A 297 2.20 16.40 -8.20
N THR A 298 1.78 15.53 -7.27
CA THR A 298 2.54 15.25 -6.04
C THR A 298 2.80 13.78 -5.89
N MET A 299 4.06 13.43 -5.61
CA MET A 299 4.41 12.07 -5.25
C MET A 299 3.77 11.68 -3.92
N PHE A 300 3.19 10.48 -3.87
CA PHE A 300 2.74 9.83 -2.64
C PHE A 300 3.43 8.47 -2.42
N SER A 301 4.36 8.38 -1.45
CA SER A 301 4.97 7.11 -1.02
C SER A 301 4.32 6.56 0.24
N ARG A 302 3.68 5.39 0.11
CA ARG A 302 3.29 4.56 1.25
C ARG A 302 4.47 3.79 1.85
N GLY A 303 5.58 3.62 1.12
CA GLY A 303 6.70 2.76 1.53
C GLY A 303 7.44 3.23 2.79
N ASN A 304 7.34 4.52 3.12
CA ASN A 304 8.09 5.13 4.22
C ASN A 304 7.39 4.99 5.58
N VAL A 305 6.37 4.14 5.72
CA VAL A 305 5.57 4.02 6.96
C VAL A 305 6.43 3.61 8.16
N THR A 306 7.39 2.69 7.99
CA THR A 306 8.30 2.28 9.07
C THR A 306 9.18 3.43 9.53
N GLU A 307 9.69 4.23 8.59
CA GLU A 307 10.55 5.37 8.90
C GLU A 307 9.76 6.50 9.57
N LYS A 308 8.53 6.76 9.11
CA LYS A 308 7.59 7.67 9.81
C LYS A 308 7.35 7.20 11.25
N ALA A 309 7.13 5.90 11.45
CA ALA A 309 6.93 5.33 12.78
C ALA A 309 8.19 5.43 13.66
N ARG A 310 9.40 5.39 13.07
CA ARG A 310 10.67 5.60 13.78
C ARG A 310 10.81 7.05 14.25
N VAL A 311 10.46 8.04 13.42
CA VAL A 311 10.47 9.47 13.80
C VAL A 311 9.51 9.74 14.97
N LEU A 312 8.35 9.07 14.99
CA LEU A 312 7.41 9.15 16.12
C LEU A 312 7.96 8.56 17.44
N GLN A 313 9.12 7.92 17.42
CA GLN A 313 9.80 7.37 18.61
C GLN A 313 10.94 8.26 19.13
N PHE A 314 11.21 9.40 18.49
CA PHE A 314 12.27 10.33 18.96
C PHE A 314 11.95 10.96 20.33
N GLY A 315 10.72 10.79 20.82
CA GLY A 315 10.23 11.39 22.05
C GLY A 315 9.61 12.76 21.79
N ALA A 316 8.74 13.18 22.71
CA ALA A 316 8.15 14.51 22.65
C ALA A 316 9.26 15.59 22.74
N ALA A 317 9.03 16.77 22.17
CA ALA A 317 9.99 17.88 22.20
C ALA A 317 10.50 18.23 23.63
N SER A 318 9.82 17.84 24.70
CA SER A 318 10.30 18.05 26.07
C SER A 318 11.24 16.96 26.60
N SER A 319 11.41 15.83 25.90
CA SER A 319 12.13 14.64 26.40
C SER A 319 13.62 14.60 26.07
N TRP A 320 14.09 15.36 25.08
CA TRP A 320 15.53 15.52 24.84
C TRP A 320 16.21 16.50 25.82
N ALA A 321 15.46 17.36 26.50
CA ALA A 321 16.01 18.30 27.49
C ALA A 321 16.51 17.61 28.79
N THR A 322 16.24 16.31 28.98
CA THR A 322 16.66 15.56 30.18
C THR A 322 17.83 14.59 29.93
N GLY A 323 18.46 14.64 28.76
CA GLY A 323 19.65 13.83 28.44
C GLY A 323 20.95 14.59 28.68
N ASP A 324 21.75 14.13 29.64
CA ASP A 324 23.07 14.61 30.02
C ASP A 324 23.92 15.19 28.86
N VAL A 325 24.07 16.52 28.82
CA VAL A 325 25.33 17.13 28.40
C VAL A 325 26.15 17.35 29.67
N ALA A 326 26.89 16.31 30.06
CA ALA A 326 27.96 16.44 31.02
C ALA A 326 29.02 17.41 30.44
N GLY A 327 29.01 18.66 30.88
CA GLY A 327 30.14 19.58 30.68
C GLY A 327 29.78 21.03 30.35
N ALA A 328 29.17 21.75 31.30
CA ALA A 328 29.48 23.17 31.57
C ALA A 328 28.63 23.65 32.75
N ALA A 329 29.08 23.35 33.96
CA ALA A 329 28.69 24.15 35.12
C ALA A 329 29.27 25.55 34.95
N VAL A 330 28.43 26.52 34.60
CA VAL A 330 28.67 27.93 34.91
C VAL A 330 27.50 28.40 35.75
N SER A 331 27.78 28.48 37.05
CA SER A 331 26.95 29.15 38.04
C SER A 331 26.65 30.57 37.59
N GLY A 332 25.37 30.89 37.45
CA GLY A 332 24.89 32.25 37.22
C GLY A 332 23.44 32.33 37.67
N GLY A 333 23.24 32.66 38.94
CA GLY A 333 21.92 32.92 39.50
C GLY A 333 21.22 34.03 38.71
N GLY A 334 20.08 33.68 38.13
CA GLY A 334 19.19 34.61 37.44
C GLY A 334 17.85 33.92 37.25
N ASP A 335 16.82 34.52 37.82
CA ASP A 335 15.41 34.19 37.66
C ASP A 335 15.00 34.28 36.18
N ARG A 336 15.35 33.28 35.38
CA ARG A 336 14.77 33.04 34.07
C ARG A 336 13.55 32.19 34.33
N GLY A 337 12.37 32.80 34.26
CA GLY A 337 11.10 32.08 34.24
C GLY A 337 11.21 30.88 33.31
N LYS A 338 10.64 29.75 33.71
CA LYS A 338 10.56 28.51 32.91
C LYS A 338 9.98 28.82 31.52
N GLY A 339 10.83 29.23 30.59
CA GLY A 339 10.52 29.26 29.17
C GLY A 339 10.53 27.81 28.72
N GLU A 340 9.41 27.33 28.18
CA GLU A 340 9.39 26.06 27.48
C GLU A 340 10.39 26.15 26.32
N GLU A 341 11.45 25.35 26.39
CA GLU A 341 12.44 25.27 25.33
C GLU A 341 11.79 24.63 24.10
N VAL A 342 11.55 25.43 23.06
CA VAL A 342 10.93 24.96 21.82
C VAL A 342 11.97 24.23 20.99
N GLN A 343 11.74 22.95 20.71
CA GLN A 343 12.59 22.20 19.79
C GLN A 343 12.16 22.41 18.35
N ILE A 344 13.14 22.65 17.48
CA ILE A 344 12.93 22.94 16.06
C ILE A 344 13.46 21.77 15.24
N ALA A 345 12.61 21.23 14.35
CA ALA A 345 13.04 20.34 13.28
C ALA A 345 13.13 21.10 11.94
N VAL A 346 14.11 20.72 11.12
CA VAL A 346 14.33 21.30 9.78
C VAL A 346 14.11 20.20 8.76
N ASP A 347 13.10 20.35 7.90
CA ASP A 347 12.75 19.40 6.84
C ASP A 347 13.03 20.04 5.47
N LEU A 348 14.14 19.68 4.83
CA LEU A 348 14.61 20.33 3.59
C LEU A 348 13.90 19.85 2.32
N TYR A 349 13.14 18.75 2.42
CA TYR A 349 12.39 18.14 1.32
C TYR A 349 11.05 17.64 1.84
N ALA A 350 10.26 18.58 2.35
CA ALA A 350 9.08 18.26 3.14
C ALA A 350 8.01 17.48 2.37
N GLY A 351 7.96 17.65 1.04
CA GLY A 351 6.89 17.10 0.21
C GLY A 351 5.54 17.56 0.74
N ILE A 352 4.61 16.61 0.83
CA ILE A 352 3.29 16.83 1.44
C ILE A 352 3.31 16.70 2.99
N GLY A 353 4.49 16.71 3.61
CA GLY A 353 4.68 16.53 5.04
C GLY A 353 4.83 15.08 5.48
N TYR A 354 5.68 14.30 4.80
CA TYR A 354 5.95 12.92 5.21
C TYR A 354 6.51 12.81 6.62
N PHE A 355 7.51 13.64 6.92
CA PHE A 355 8.19 13.68 8.22
C PHE A 355 7.80 14.94 9.00
N THR A 356 7.67 16.09 8.33
CA THR A 356 7.15 17.34 8.93
C THR A 356 5.94 17.11 9.83
N LEU A 357 4.89 16.43 9.36
CA LEU A 357 3.69 16.19 10.16
C LEU A 357 3.93 15.23 11.34
N SER A 358 4.91 14.33 11.22
CA SER A 358 5.32 13.45 12.32
C SER A 358 6.04 14.24 13.41
N TYR A 359 6.95 15.15 13.06
CA TYR A 359 7.61 16.05 14.00
C TYR A 359 6.60 16.97 14.70
N LEU A 360 5.68 17.60 13.95
CA LEU A 360 4.61 18.41 14.53
C LEU A 360 3.77 17.61 15.55
N SER A 361 3.45 16.34 15.25
CA SER A 361 2.72 15.47 16.17
C SER A 361 3.46 15.12 17.45
N GLN A 362 4.79 15.31 17.49
CA GLN A 362 5.63 15.13 18.68
C GLN A 362 5.91 16.45 19.42
N GLY A 363 5.34 17.57 18.97
CA GLY A 363 5.45 18.87 19.62
C GLY A 363 6.63 19.74 19.15
N TYR A 364 7.30 19.38 18.06
CA TYR A 364 8.34 20.23 17.47
C TYR A 364 7.71 21.40 16.71
N ALA A 365 8.38 22.56 16.74
CA ALA A 365 8.24 23.54 15.67
C ALA A 365 9.00 23.03 14.44
N VAL A 366 8.50 23.27 13.23
CA VAL A 366 9.14 22.75 12.01
C VAL A 366 9.33 23.86 10.99
N LEU A 367 10.57 23.99 10.49
CA LEU A 367 10.89 24.78 9.31
C LEU A 367 10.98 23.80 8.12
N ALA A 368 10.13 23.99 7.12
CA ALA A 368 9.95 23.05 6.02
C ALA A 368 10.18 23.73 4.67
N TRP A 369 11.06 23.16 3.85
CA TRP A 369 11.31 23.57 2.47
C TRP A 369 10.75 22.53 1.51
N GLU A 370 10.13 23.03 0.46
CA GLU A 370 9.60 22.23 -0.64
C GLU A 370 9.54 23.10 -1.89
N ILE A 371 9.83 22.51 -3.04
CA ILE A 371 9.94 23.21 -4.32
C ILE A 371 8.66 23.09 -5.16
N ASN A 372 7.91 22.00 -4.97
CA ASN A 372 6.68 21.74 -5.70
C ASN A 372 5.49 22.47 -5.05
N PRO A 373 4.84 23.43 -5.73
CA PRO A 373 3.73 24.20 -5.17
C PRO A 373 2.55 23.34 -4.69
N PHE A 374 2.25 22.23 -5.38
CA PHE A 374 1.19 21.31 -4.94
C PHE A 374 1.61 20.49 -3.72
N SER A 375 2.90 20.20 -3.56
CA SER A 375 3.40 19.55 -2.34
C SER A 375 3.28 20.50 -1.15
N ILE A 376 3.66 21.77 -1.30
CA ILE A 376 3.49 22.82 -0.28
C ILE A 376 2.02 22.95 0.12
N GLU A 377 1.10 23.02 -0.84
CA GLU A 377 -0.32 23.10 -0.56
C GLU A 377 -0.86 21.82 0.10
N GLY A 378 -0.37 20.65 -0.32
CA GLY A 378 -0.67 19.37 0.32
C GLY A 378 -0.23 19.32 1.78
N LEU A 379 0.98 19.82 2.07
CA LEU A 379 1.49 19.99 3.42
C LEU A 379 0.61 20.96 4.21
N ARG A 380 0.29 22.15 3.68
CA ARG A 380 -0.59 23.14 4.33
C ARG A 380 -1.94 22.53 4.71
N ARG A 381 -2.61 21.85 3.76
CA ARG A 381 -3.87 21.14 3.98
C ARG A 381 -3.73 20.04 5.04
N GLY A 382 -2.64 19.28 5.00
CA GLY A 382 -2.30 18.28 6.00
C GLY A 382 -2.14 18.89 7.40
N THR A 383 -1.35 19.96 7.53
CA THR A 383 -1.07 20.64 8.80
C THR A 383 -2.35 21.16 9.45
N VAL A 384 -3.18 21.87 8.69
CA VAL A 384 -4.50 22.35 9.15
C VAL A 384 -5.42 21.19 9.54
N ALA A 385 -5.48 20.12 8.72
CA ALA A 385 -6.31 18.96 9.01
C ALA A 385 -5.89 18.15 10.25
N ASN A 386 -4.65 18.36 10.73
CA ASN A 386 -4.16 17.79 12.00
C ASN A 386 -4.22 18.80 13.17
N GLY A 387 -4.74 20.01 12.97
CA GLY A 387 -4.96 21.00 14.03
C GLY A 387 -3.75 21.87 14.35
N PHE A 388 -2.74 21.91 13.47
CA PHE A 388 -1.56 22.74 13.64
C PHE A 388 -1.66 24.05 12.84
N LEU A 389 -0.94 25.07 13.31
CA LEU A 389 -0.77 26.33 12.58
C LEU A 389 0.29 26.16 11.48
N VAL A 390 0.13 26.92 10.39
CA VAL A 390 1.07 26.91 9.26
C VAL A 390 1.13 28.28 8.62
N LEU A 391 2.35 28.74 8.34
CA LEU A 391 2.63 29.92 7.54
C LEU A 391 3.37 29.46 6.28
N VAL A 392 2.82 29.79 5.11
CA VAL A 392 3.47 29.52 3.82
C VAL A 392 4.17 30.80 3.37
N VAL A 393 5.49 30.76 3.29
CA VAL A 393 6.29 31.89 2.81
C VAL A 393 6.72 31.63 1.37
N LYS A 394 6.42 32.56 0.47
CA LYS A 394 6.80 32.51 -0.96
C LYS A 394 7.80 33.63 -1.25
N GLY A 395 8.92 33.31 -1.92
CA GLY A 395 9.94 34.31 -2.31
C GLY A 395 11.01 34.58 -1.25
N GLU A 396 11.72 35.71 -1.38
CA GLU A 396 12.64 36.18 -0.32
C GLU A 396 11.85 36.44 0.96
N VAL A 397 12.31 35.85 2.07
CA VAL A 397 11.61 35.90 3.34
C VAL A 397 11.93 37.20 4.06
N ASP A 398 10.90 38.03 4.27
CA ASP A 398 10.94 39.04 5.33
C ASP A 398 10.66 38.35 6.68
N TRP A 399 11.75 38.01 7.39
CA TRP A 399 11.71 37.31 8.66
C TRP A 399 11.04 38.12 9.78
N GLU A 400 10.91 39.43 9.62
CA GLU A 400 10.22 40.28 10.61
C GLU A 400 8.70 40.11 10.52
N ALA A 401 8.13 39.98 9.32
CA ALA A 401 6.69 39.78 9.12
C ALA A 401 6.20 38.40 9.57
N ALA A 402 7.02 37.35 9.43
CA ALA A 402 6.68 35.97 9.81
C ALA A 402 6.50 35.78 11.32
N CYS A 403 7.10 36.65 12.15
CA CYS A 403 7.04 36.56 13.61
C CYS A 403 5.81 37.27 14.23
N VAL A 404 5.03 38.04 13.44
CA VAL A 404 3.99 38.95 13.93
C VAL A 404 2.58 38.53 13.46
N GLY A 405 2.36 37.23 13.19
CA GLY A 405 1.04 36.72 12.79
C GLY A 405 -0.03 36.93 13.87
N GLU A 406 -0.65 38.11 13.92
CA GLU A 406 -1.92 38.34 14.60
C GLU A 406 -3.02 37.47 13.97
N VAL A 407 -3.71 36.72 14.82
CA VAL A 407 -4.86 35.89 14.45
C VAL A 407 -6.05 36.81 14.16
N PRO A 408 -6.62 36.82 12.94
CA PRO A 408 -7.86 37.54 12.70
C PRO A 408 -9.03 36.76 13.32
N GLY A 409 -9.72 37.37 14.29
CA GLY A 409 -11.12 37.07 14.60
C GLY A 409 -11.38 36.04 15.70
N ARG A 410 -11.22 36.45 16.96
CA ARG A 410 -12.25 36.17 17.98
C ARG A 410 -12.98 37.46 18.29
N SER A 411 -14.18 37.61 17.74
CA SER A 411 -15.24 38.47 18.28
C SER A 411 -16.55 37.73 18.13
#